data_AF-A0A9Q0Q741-F1
#
_entry.id   AF-A0A9Q0Q741-F1
#
_cell.length_a   1.000
_cell.length_b   1.000
_cell.length_c   1.000
_cell.angle_alpha   90.00
_cell.angle_beta   90.00
_cell.angle_gamma   90.00
#
_symmetry.space_group_name_H-M   'P 1'
#
loop_
_entity.id
_entity.type
_entity.pdbx_description
1 polymer ?
#
loop_
_entity_poly.entity_id
_entity_poly.type
_entity_poly.pdbx_seq_one_letter_code
_entity_poly.pdbx_strand_id
1 'polypeptide(L)'
;MVRKTLFALWDELSTEERELLFKDIESLDLPRLDRIIRCSLRSQGLPVVAIEPVPENTVSTVEERTIEERERWWKMGLKAISDGKLAVLLLSGGQEKIIEHH
;
A
#
# COMPACT_ATOMS: atom_id res chain seq x y z
N MET A 1 -11.68 -9.07 -22.45
CA MET A 1 -13.09 -8.61 -22.34
C MET A 1 -13.20 -7.17 -21.81
N VAL A 2 -12.37 -6.75 -20.85
CA VAL A 2 -12.42 -5.40 -20.22
C VAL A 2 -12.31 -4.21 -21.20
N ARG A 3 -11.56 -4.34 -22.30
CA ARG A 3 -11.23 -3.20 -23.18
C ARG A 3 -12.38 -2.68 -24.04
N LYS A 4 -13.36 -3.53 -24.40
CA LYS A 4 -14.48 -3.08 -25.24
C LYS A 4 -15.54 -2.33 -24.44
N THR A 5 -15.78 -2.73 -23.19
CA THR A 5 -16.78 -2.09 -22.33
C THR A 5 -16.41 -0.67 -21.96
N LEU A 6 -15.11 -0.35 -21.88
CA LEU A 6 -14.61 0.99 -21.57
C LEU A 6 -15.05 2.06 -22.59
N PHE A 7 -15.27 1.67 -23.85
CA PHE A 7 -15.68 2.56 -24.94
C PHE A 7 -17.16 2.43 -25.30
N ALA A 8 -17.97 1.76 -24.47
CA ALA A 8 -19.37 1.47 -24.79
C ALA A 8 -20.24 2.72 -24.98
N LEU A 9 -19.87 3.84 -24.33
CA LEU A 9 -20.57 5.13 -24.39
C LEU A 9 -19.73 6.21 -25.08
N TRP A 10 -18.71 5.82 -25.85
CA TRP A 10 -17.76 6.78 -26.43
C TRP A 10 -18.44 7.85 -27.29
N ASP A 11 -19.47 7.45 -28.04
CA ASP A 11 -20.23 8.35 -28.93
C ASP A 11 -21.09 9.37 -28.17
N GLU A 12 -21.41 9.09 -26.90
CA GLU A 12 -22.21 9.96 -26.02
C GLU A 12 -21.35 11.00 -25.28
N LEU A 13 -20.03 10.82 -25.23
CA LEU A 13 -19.11 11.73 -24.54
C LEU A 13 -18.87 13.03 -25.31
N SER A 14 -18.75 14.13 -24.58
CA SER A 14 -18.26 15.41 -25.10
C SER A 14 -16.79 15.31 -25.53
N THR A 15 -16.31 16.29 -26.30
CA THR A 15 -14.89 16.34 -26.71
C THR A 15 -13.95 16.39 -25.50
N GLU A 16 -14.31 17.17 -24.48
CA GLU A 16 -13.56 17.34 -23.24
C GLU A 16 -13.53 16.04 -22.42
N GLU A 17 -14.68 15.36 -22.31
CA GLU A 17 -14.79 14.09 -21.59
C GLU A 17 -13.98 12.97 -22.27
N ARG A 18 -13.96 12.94 -23.61
CA ARG A 18 -13.10 12.02 -24.37
C ARG A 18 -11.63 12.28 -24.13
N GLU A 19 -11.22 13.54 -24.05
CA GLU A 19 -9.83 13.91 -23.77
C GLU A 19 -9.39 13.50 -22.36
N LEU A 20 -10.26 13.70 -21.37
CA LEU A 20 -10.02 13.24 -19.99
C LEU A 20 -9.90 11.72 -19.93
N LEU A 21 -10.84 10.98 -20.52
CA LEU A 21 -10.80 9.52 -20.55
C LEU A 21 -9.54 9.01 -21.26
N PHE A 22 -9.11 9.66 -22.34
CA PHE A 22 -7.88 9.31 -23.03
C PHE A 22 -6.65 9.47 -22.12
N LYS A 23 -6.52 10.61 -21.44
CA LYS A 23 -5.43 10.88 -20.49
C LYS A 23 -5.40 9.87 -19.34
N ASP A 24 -6.56 9.52 -18.80
CA ASP A 24 -6.68 8.52 -17.74
C ASP A 24 -6.19 7.15 -18.23
N ILE A 25 -6.63 6.71 -19.41
CA ILE A 25 -6.21 5.43 -19.99
C ILE A 25 -4.71 5.42 -20.30
N GLU A 26 -4.17 6.51 -20.85
CA GLU A 26 -2.75 6.63 -21.19
C GLU A 26 -1.86 6.55 -19.94
N SER A 27 -2.34 7.05 -18.80
CA SER A 27 -1.63 6.98 -17.52
C SER A 27 -1.57 5.56 -16.91
N LEU A 28 -2.38 4.62 -17.42
CA LEU A 28 -2.50 3.26 -16.88
C LEU A 28 -1.59 2.25 -17.58
N ASP A 29 -0.79 1.53 -16.78
CA ASP A 29 -0.09 0.32 -17.23
C ASP A 29 -1.06 -0.88 -17.23
N LEU A 30 -1.80 -1.03 -18.34
CA LEU A 30 -2.80 -2.09 -18.50
C LEU A 30 -2.22 -3.52 -18.40
N PRO A 31 -1.05 -3.85 -18.98
CA PRO A 31 -0.42 -5.16 -18.77
C PRO A 31 -0.13 -5.46 -17.29
N ARG A 32 0.38 -4.47 -16.54
CA ARG A 32 0.62 -4.63 -15.10
C ARG A 32 -0.67 -4.83 -14.32
N LEU A 33 -1.72 -4.09 -14.65
CA LEU A 33 -3.03 -4.23 -14.02
C LEU A 33 -3.62 -5.63 -14.26
N ASP A 34 -3.58 -6.14 -15.50
CA ASP A 34 -4.05 -7.49 -15.83
C ASP A 34 -3.29 -8.56 -15.04
N ARG A 35 -1.96 -8.39 -14.91
CA ARG A 35 -1.14 -9.29 -14.09
C ARG A 35 -1.55 -9.26 -12.62
N ILE A 36 -1.72 -8.07 -12.05
CA ILE A 36 -2.14 -7.91 -10.65
C ILE A 36 -3.50 -8.58 -10.42
N ILE A 37 -4.50 -8.28 -11.24
CA ILE A 37 -5.85 -8.86 -11.13
C ILE A 37 -5.79 -10.39 -11.23
N ARG A 38 -5.05 -10.92 -12.21
CA ARG A 38 -4.90 -12.37 -12.40
C ARG A 38 -4.24 -13.04 -11.20
N CYS A 39 -3.18 -12.43 -10.65
CA CYS A 39 -2.51 -12.94 -9.46
C CYS A 39 -3.45 -12.92 -8.24
N SER A 40 -4.14 -11.81 -7.99
CA SER A 40 -5.04 -11.65 -6.85
C SER A 40 -6.25 -12.58 -6.89
N LEU A 41 -6.79 -12.86 -8.09
CA LEU A 41 -7.89 -13.81 -8.25
C LEU A 41 -7.42 -15.27 -8.09
N ARG A 42 -6.20 -15.59 -8.52
CA ARG A 42 -5.63 -16.94 -8.35
C ARG A 42 -5.23 -17.27 -6.92
N SER A 43 -4.93 -16.26 -6.09
CA SER A 43 -4.56 -16.46 -4.68
C SER A 43 -5.75 -16.73 -3.77
N GLN A 44 -6.98 -16.64 -4.27
CA GLN A 44 -8.18 -17.00 -3.51
C GLN A 44 -8.23 -18.52 -3.30
N GLY A 45 -8.26 -18.98 -2.03
CA GLY A 45 -8.36 -20.40 -1.70
C GLY A 45 -7.03 -21.16 -1.61
N LEU A 46 -5.90 -20.46 -1.51
CA LEU A 46 -4.63 -21.12 -1.17
C LEU A 46 -4.69 -21.71 0.25
N PRO A 47 -4.13 -22.91 0.48
CA PRO A 47 -4.12 -23.51 1.81
C PRO A 47 -3.38 -22.60 2.79
N VAL A 48 -3.96 -22.44 3.97
CA VAL A 48 -3.37 -21.68 5.06
C VAL A 48 -2.06 -22.36 5.45
N VAL A 49 -0.96 -21.64 5.25
CA VAL A 49 0.36 -22.08 5.70
C VAL A 49 0.39 -22.02 7.23
N ALA A 50 1.03 -22.99 7.86
CA ALA A 50 1.27 -22.95 9.30
C ALA A 50 2.04 -21.68 9.65
N ILE A 51 1.48 -20.85 10.53
CA ILE A 51 2.13 -19.65 11.03
C ILE A 51 2.89 -20.04 12.29
N GLU A 52 4.21 -19.95 12.24
CA GLU A 52 5.09 -20.14 13.38
C GLU A 52 5.45 -18.80 14.03
N PRO A 53 5.68 -18.76 15.35
CA PRO A 53 6.14 -17.55 16.02
C PRO A 53 7.51 -17.12 15.52
N VAL A 54 7.73 -15.81 15.48
CA VAL A 54 9.03 -15.23 15.15
C VAL A 54 10.04 -15.60 16.25
N PRO A 55 11.29 -15.98 15.92
CA PRO A 55 12.30 -16.35 16.93
C PRO A 55 12.53 -15.25 17.97
N GLU A 56 12.61 -15.63 19.25
CA GLU A 56 12.74 -14.69 20.39
C GLU A 56 13.95 -13.76 20.27
N ASN A 57 15.06 -14.24 19.69
CA ASN A 57 16.27 -13.45 19.49
C ASN A 57 16.13 -12.31 18.44
N THR A 58 15.00 -12.25 17.73
CA THR A 58 14.67 -11.18 16.77
C THR A 58 13.53 -10.28 17.27
N VAL A 59 13.00 -10.59 18.45
CA VAL A 59 11.94 -9.81 19.11
C VAL A 59 12.57 -9.03 20.25
N SER A 60 12.16 -7.77 20.41
CA SER A 60 12.55 -6.99 21.58
C SER A 60 11.35 -6.20 22.07
N THR A 61 10.97 -6.46 23.31
CA THR A 61 9.86 -5.83 24.04
C THR A 61 10.36 -4.57 24.74
N VAL A 62 9.60 -3.47 24.72
CA VAL A 62 10.04 -2.20 25.32
C VAL A 62 10.12 -2.32 26.85
N GLU A 63 9.18 -3.06 27.43
CA GLU A 63 8.95 -3.24 28.86
C GLU A 63 10.05 -4.08 29.53
N GLU A 64 10.61 -5.05 28.82
CA GLU A 64 11.62 -5.99 29.33
C GLU A 64 13.07 -5.47 29.21
N ARG A 65 13.27 -4.31 28.58
CA ARG A 65 14.61 -3.72 28.36
C ARG A 65 15.22 -3.15 29.62
N THR A 66 16.52 -3.35 29.75
CA THR A 66 17.32 -2.69 30.79
C THR A 66 17.42 -1.18 30.54
N ILE A 67 17.76 -0.44 31.58
CA ILE A 67 17.94 1.02 31.51
C ILE A 67 19.08 1.33 30.52
N GLU A 68 20.13 0.50 30.50
CA GLU A 68 21.30 0.65 29.64
C GLU A 68 20.95 0.47 28.16
N GLU A 69 20.07 -0.48 27.82
CA GLU A 69 19.62 -0.73 26.45
C GLU A 69 18.77 0.42 25.92
N ARG A 70 17.85 0.95 26.76
CA ARG A 70 17.02 2.11 26.42
C ARG A 70 17.87 3.34 26.11
N GLU A 71 18.83 3.63 26.98
CA GLU A 71 19.73 4.78 26.82
C GLU A 71 20.61 4.64 25.57
N ARG A 72 21.12 3.43 25.30
CA ARG A 72 21.89 3.13 24.08
C ARG A 72 21.07 3.40 22.82
N TRP A 73 19.84 2.90 22.76
CA TRP A 73 18.99 3.04 21.57
C TRP A 73 18.55 4.49 21.35
N TRP A 74 18.25 5.20 22.43
CA TRP A 74 17.94 6.62 22.41
C TRP A 74 19.08 7.44 21.80
N LYS A 75 20.31 7.24 22.28
CA LYS A 75 21.51 7.89 21.74
C LYS A 75 21.75 7.55 20.27
N MET A 76 21.55 6.29 19.88
CA MET A 76 21.66 5.88 18.47
C MET A 76 20.64 6.58 17.58
N GLY A 77 19.39 6.69 18.01
CA GLY A 77 18.34 7.41 17.29
C GLY A 77 18.65 8.90 17.15
N LEU A 78 19.03 9.57 18.24
CA LEU A 78 19.43 10.98 18.20
C LEU A 78 20.63 11.24 17.28
N LYS A 79 21.61 10.33 17.28
CA LYS A 79 22.74 10.42 16.34
C LYS A 79 22.29 10.28 14.89
N ALA A 80 21.37 9.36 14.60
CA ALA A 80 20.83 9.22 13.24
C ALA A 80 20.08 10.48 12.79
N ILE A 81 19.37 11.15 13.71
CA ILE A 81 18.75 12.46 13.47
C ILE A 81 19.82 13.52 13.19
N SER A 82 20.85 13.64 14.04
CA SER A 82 21.89 14.66 13.88
C SER A 82 22.72 14.47 12.61
N ASP A 83 22.93 13.21 12.19
CA ASP A 83 23.65 12.86 10.97
C ASP A 83 22.77 13.04 9.70
N GLY A 84 21.48 13.42 9.84
CA GLY A 84 20.56 13.57 8.71
C GLY A 84 20.14 12.24 8.06
N LYS A 85 20.20 11.12 8.80
CA LYS A 85 19.95 9.75 8.32
C LYS A 85 18.54 9.23 8.66
N LEU A 86 17.66 10.08 9.18
CA LEU A 86 16.28 9.73 9.52
C LEU A 86 15.29 10.44 8.59
N ALA A 87 14.33 9.69 8.07
CA ALA A 87 13.16 10.21 7.38
C ALA A 87 11.88 9.54 7.90
N VAL A 88 10.75 10.23 7.79
CA VAL A 88 9.43 9.72 8.20
C VAL A 88 8.53 9.63 6.97
N LEU A 89 7.91 8.47 6.76
CA LEU A 89 6.88 8.26 5.74
C LEU A 89 5.50 8.21 6.42
N LEU A 90 4.70 9.26 6.24
CA LEU A 90 3.32 9.30 6.72
C LEU A 90 2.39 8.67 5.67
N LEU A 91 1.69 7.60 6.04
CA LEU A 91 0.70 6.94 5.19
C LEU A 91 -0.69 7.54 5.46
N SER A 92 -1.09 8.57 4.71
CA SER A 92 -2.36 9.30 4.89
C SER A 92 -3.35 9.19 3.72
N GLY A 93 -3.09 8.33 2.72
CA GLY A 93 -3.89 8.22 1.49
C GLY A 93 -5.20 7.43 1.60
N GLY A 94 -5.82 7.34 2.79
CA GLY A 94 -7.11 6.67 2.96
C GLY A 94 -8.27 7.52 2.40
N GLN A 95 -9.27 6.89 1.78
CA GLN A 95 -10.52 7.54 1.43
C GLN A 95 -11.56 7.29 2.54
N GLU A 96 -12.18 8.35 3.05
CA GLU A 96 -13.28 8.23 4.01
C GLU A 96 -14.52 7.65 3.31
N LYS A 97 -15.04 6.55 3.84
CA LYS A 97 -16.40 6.09 3.57
C LYS A 97 -17.20 6.22 4.87
N ILE A 98 -17.95 7.31 4.98
CA ILE A 98 -18.88 7.52 6.08
C ILE A 98 -20.09 6.62 5.84
N ILE A 99 -20.41 5.77 6.80
CA ILE A 99 -21.63 4.94 6.76
C ILE A 99 -22.68 5.68 7.59
N GLU A 100 -23.66 6.31 6.94
CA GLU A 100 -24.92 6.67 7.60
C GLU A 100 -25.66 5.38 7.97
N HIS A 101 -25.89 5.16 9.28
CA HIS A 101 -26.82 4.14 9.78
C HIS A 101 -28.22 4.78 9.85
N HIS A 102 -29.19 4.17 9.16
CA HIS A 102 -30.61 4.30 9.48
C HIS A 102 -31.04 3.14 10.38
#